data_AF-A0A9J6GD35-F1
#
_entry.id   AF-A0A9J6GD35-F1
#
_cell.length_a   1.000
_cell.length_b   1.000
_cell.length_c   1.000
_cell.angle_alpha   90.00
_cell.angle_beta   90.00
_cell.angle_gamma   90.00
#
_symmetry.space_group_name_H-M   'P 1'
#
loop_
_entity.id
_entity.type
_entity.pdbx_description
1 polymer ?
#
loop_
_entity_poly.entity_id
_entity_poly.type
_entity_poly.pdbx_seq_one_letter_code
_entity_poly.pdbx_strand_id
1 'polypeptide(L)'
;MAEATMTQVNVIGASVMALGGIVPSFTGDGHGVNILDILHVLEAVRHLGGWSDAQFIGIARCKIVGAAYDFAWNDEAAAKTYTEFKERAEKRFDTEPECERLRKFMCASQKDTDDVQSFAARLCTLGNTAMGGCGDVEPESKREICRELLDGQL
;
A
#
# COMPACT_ATOMS: atom_id res chain seq x y z
N MET A 1 34.95 -26.29 3.99
CA MET A 1 34.51 -24.88 3.83
C MET A 1 33.09 -24.85 3.27
N ALA A 2 32.08 -25.05 4.12
CA ALA A 2 30.66 -25.12 3.72
C ALA A 2 29.72 -24.48 4.77
N GLU A 3 30.20 -23.49 5.52
CA GLU A 3 29.49 -22.93 6.70
C GLU A 3 28.99 -21.50 6.49
N ALA A 4 29.46 -20.78 5.46
CA ALA A 4 29.13 -19.37 5.26
C ALA A 4 27.77 -19.13 4.56
N THR A 5 27.23 -20.13 3.86
CA THR A 5 26.01 -19.97 3.04
C THR A 5 24.72 -20.22 3.84
N MET A 6 24.79 -20.95 4.95
CA MET A 6 23.60 -21.39 5.71
C MET A 6 23.05 -20.28 6.64
N THR A 7 23.92 -19.40 7.14
CA THR A 7 23.54 -18.28 8.02
C THR A 7 22.87 -17.14 7.26
N GLN A 8 23.32 -16.84 6.03
CA GLN A 8 22.80 -15.71 5.26
C GLN A 8 21.35 -15.93 4.79
N VAL A 9 20.99 -17.17 4.41
CA VAL A 9 19.62 -17.55 4.03
C VAL A 9 18.67 -17.46 5.24
N ASN A 10 19.12 -17.85 6.42
CA ASN A 10 18.33 -17.76 7.65
C ASN A 10 18.07 -16.31 8.09
N VAL A 11 19.05 -15.41 7.93
CA VAL A 11 18.89 -13.99 8.31
C VAL A 11 17.89 -13.30 7.38
N ILE A 12 17.92 -13.59 6.08
CA ILE A 12 16.94 -13.06 5.10
C ILE A 12 15.55 -13.66 5.39
N GLY A 13 15.45 -14.96 5.66
CA GLY A 13 14.17 -15.60 6.01
C GLY A 13 13.53 -15.03 7.28
N ALA A 14 14.31 -14.75 8.33
CA ALA A 14 13.82 -14.17 9.58
C ALA A 14 13.38 -12.70 9.43
N SER A 15 14.10 -11.91 8.63
CA SER A 15 13.75 -10.51 8.36
C SER A 15 12.53 -10.37 7.44
N VAL A 16 12.37 -11.27 6.47
CA VAL A 16 11.16 -11.39 5.63
C VAL A 16 9.91 -11.66 6.47
N MET A 17 10.00 -12.58 7.43
CA MET A 17 8.89 -12.91 8.35
C MET A 17 8.58 -11.77 9.34
N ALA A 18 9.62 -11.07 9.83
CA ALA A 18 9.46 -9.94 10.74
C ALA A 18 8.74 -8.76 10.08
N LEU A 19 9.06 -8.46 8.82
CA LEU A 19 8.38 -7.43 8.03
C LEU A 19 6.93 -7.83 7.72
N GLY A 20 6.68 -9.12 7.52
CA GLY A 20 5.31 -9.65 7.45
C GLY A 20 4.50 -9.34 8.70
N GLY A 21 5.10 -9.28 9.89
CA GLY A 21 4.44 -8.91 11.14
C GLY A 21 3.91 -7.46 11.20
N ILE A 22 4.51 -6.55 10.41
CA ILE A 22 4.15 -5.12 10.39
C ILE A 22 2.86 -4.89 9.60
N VAL A 23 2.56 -5.76 8.63
CA VAL A 23 1.36 -5.65 7.81
C VAL A 23 0.11 -5.96 8.66
N PRO A 24 -0.88 -5.04 8.75
CA PRO A 24 -2.14 -5.30 9.44
C PRO A 24 -2.91 -6.46 8.78
N SER A 25 -3.80 -7.10 9.53
CA SER A 25 -4.67 -8.14 8.95
C SER A 25 -6.02 -7.54 8.56
N PHE A 26 -6.56 -7.98 7.42
CA PHE A 26 -7.86 -7.56 6.90
C PHE A 26 -8.93 -8.60 7.26
N THR A 27 -10.00 -8.17 7.92
CA THR A 27 -11.10 -9.05 8.35
C THR A 27 -12.26 -9.11 7.36
N GLY A 28 -12.48 -8.05 6.57
CA GLY A 28 -13.58 -7.96 5.61
C GLY A 28 -14.98 -7.74 6.20
N ASP A 29 -15.09 -7.49 7.50
CA ASP A 29 -16.34 -7.23 8.22
C ASP A 29 -16.76 -5.74 8.21
N GLY A 30 -16.01 -4.89 7.49
CA GLY A 30 -16.24 -3.44 7.44
C GLY A 30 -15.81 -2.68 8.70
N HIS A 31 -15.19 -3.37 9.66
CA HIS A 31 -14.64 -2.78 10.87
C HIS A 31 -13.11 -2.86 10.85
N GLY A 32 -12.44 -1.74 11.11
CA GLY A 32 -10.97 -1.68 11.16
C GLY A 32 -10.34 -1.06 9.91
N VAL A 33 -9.28 -1.69 9.41
CA VAL A 33 -8.42 -1.13 8.37
C VAL A 33 -9.03 -1.36 6.98
N ASN A 34 -9.04 -0.33 6.12
CA ASN A 34 -9.54 -0.43 4.75
C ASN A 34 -8.64 -1.39 3.94
N ILE A 35 -9.24 -2.13 3.00
CA ILE A 35 -8.49 -2.99 2.08
C ILE A 35 -7.40 -2.21 1.32
N LEU A 36 -7.67 -0.96 0.94
CA LEU A 36 -6.73 -0.09 0.25
C LEU A 36 -5.49 0.23 1.10
N ASP A 37 -5.68 0.50 2.39
CA ASP A 37 -4.58 0.79 3.31
C ASP A 37 -3.66 -0.43 3.48
N ILE A 38 -4.25 -1.64 3.57
CA ILE A 38 -3.48 -2.89 3.68
C ILE A 38 -2.71 -3.18 2.39
N LEU A 39 -3.33 -2.98 1.22
CA LEU A 39 -2.68 -3.16 -0.08
C LEU A 39 -1.50 -2.18 -0.25
N HIS A 40 -1.64 -0.94 0.23
CA HIS A 40 -0.58 0.05 0.21
C HIS A 40 0.60 -0.33 1.14
N VAL A 41 0.31 -0.76 2.37
CA VAL A 41 1.33 -1.23 3.31
C VAL A 41 2.04 -2.47 2.78
N LEU A 42 1.30 -3.41 2.15
CA LEU A 42 1.87 -4.58 1.49
C LEU A 42 2.87 -4.20 0.40
N GLU A 43 2.52 -3.25 -0.47
CA GLU A 43 3.42 -2.75 -1.53
C GLU A 43 4.69 -2.11 -0.95
N ALA A 44 4.55 -1.24 0.06
CA ALA A 44 5.68 -0.62 0.72
C ALA A 44 6.63 -1.65 1.35
N VAL A 45 6.07 -2.67 2.02
CA VAL A 45 6.86 -3.72 2.66
C VAL A 45 7.49 -4.66 1.64
N ARG A 46 6.86 -4.93 0.49
CA ARG A 46 7.47 -5.70 -0.60
C ARG A 46 8.75 -5.04 -1.09
N HIS A 47 8.73 -3.72 -1.28
CA HIS A 47 9.90 -2.97 -1.73
C HIS A 47 11.04 -3.00 -0.72
N LEU A 48 10.73 -2.92 0.58
CA LEU A 48 11.72 -2.99 1.66
C LEU A 48 12.26 -4.41 1.88
N GLY A 49 11.41 -5.42 1.73
CA GLY A 49 11.71 -6.82 2.03
C GLY A 49 12.32 -7.61 0.86
N GLY A 50 12.34 -7.05 -0.35
CA GLY A 50 12.85 -7.75 -1.54
C GLY A 50 12.10 -9.05 -1.86
N TRP A 51 10.80 -9.11 -1.55
CA TRP A 51 10.01 -10.33 -1.68
C TRP A 51 9.79 -10.70 -3.14
N SER A 52 9.95 -11.99 -3.44
CA SER A 52 9.52 -12.54 -4.72
C SER A 52 8.00 -12.52 -4.85
N ASP A 53 7.48 -12.49 -6.07
CA ASP A 53 6.04 -12.40 -6.35
C ASP A 53 5.24 -13.53 -5.68
N ALA A 54 5.79 -14.75 -5.66
CA ALA A 54 5.17 -15.90 -5.01
C ALA A 54 5.09 -15.73 -3.48
N GLN A 55 6.16 -15.21 -2.86
CA GLN A 55 6.17 -14.93 -1.41
C GLN A 55 5.22 -13.79 -1.07
N PHE A 56 5.17 -12.76 -1.90
CA PHE A 56 4.34 -11.59 -1.68
C PHE A 56 2.85 -11.93 -1.74
N ILE A 57 2.43 -12.70 -2.74
CA ILE A 57 1.04 -13.19 -2.83
C ILE A 57 0.71 -14.11 -1.66
N GLY A 58 1.64 -14.98 -1.25
CA GLY A 58 1.47 -15.84 -0.08
C GLY A 58 1.23 -15.04 1.19
N ILE A 59 2.04 -14.01 1.44
CA ILE A 59 1.90 -13.12 2.59
C ILE A 59 0.59 -12.33 2.52
N ALA A 60 0.26 -11.77 1.35
CA ALA A 60 -0.98 -11.03 1.15
C ALA A 60 -2.21 -11.89 1.52
N ARG A 61 -2.26 -13.15 1.07
CA ARG A 61 -3.32 -14.10 1.45
C ARG A 61 -3.35 -14.41 2.94
N CYS A 62 -2.20 -14.61 3.57
CA CYS A 62 -2.11 -14.84 5.02
C CYS A 62 -2.59 -13.64 5.85
N LYS A 63 -2.60 -12.44 5.28
CA LYS A 63 -3.09 -11.22 5.93
C LYS A 63 -4.58 -11.00 5.76
N ILE A 64 -5.24 -11.76 4.90
CA ILE A 64 -6.70 -11.78 4.80
C ILE A 64 -7.23 -12.86 5.74
N VAL A 65 -8.05 -12.46 6.69
CA VAL A 65 -8.60 -13.30 7.77
C VAL A 65 -10.09 -13.01 7.95
N GLY A 66 -10.75 -13.70 8.86
CA GLY A 66 -12.14 -13.41 9.23
C GLY A 66 -13.14 -13.64 8.09
N ALA A 67 -14.08 -12.72 7.91
CA ALA A 67 -15.13 -12.82 6.88
C ALA A 67 -14.57 -12.77 5.45
N ALA A 68 -13.37 -12.19 5.25
CA ALA A 68 -12.67 -12.20 3.97
C ALA A 68 -11.79 -13.44 3.75
N TYR A 69 -11.69 -14.36 4.71
CA TYR A 69 -10.85 -15.56 4.58
C TYR A 69 -11.21 -16.38 3.34
N ASP A 70 -12.50 -16.59 3.10
CA ASP A 70 -12.97 -17.35 1.94
C ASP A 70 -12.57 -16.68 0.63
N PHE A 71 -12.52 -15.35 0.54
CA PHE A 71 -12.01 -14.64 -0.64
C PHE A 71 -10.54 -14.98 -0.93
N ALA A 72 -9.70 -15.08 0.10
CA ALA A 72 -8.27 -15.32 -0.09
C ALA A 72 -7.92 -16.78 -0.39
N TRP A 73 -8.76 -17.73 0.04
CA TRP A 73 -8.44 -19.16 0.01
C TRP A 73 -9.40 -20.03 -0.82
N ASN A 74 -10.67 -19.65 -0.94
CA ASN A 74 -11.74 -20.50 -1.47
C ASN A 74 -12.47 -19.91 -2.70
N ASP A 75 -12.61 -18.58 -2.81
CA ASP A 75 -13.57 -17.95 -3.74
C ASP A 75 -13.11 -17.85 -5.20
N GLU A 76 -11.93 -18.37 -5.57
CA GLU A 76 -11.57 -18.78 -6.94
C GLU A 76 -10.10 -19.19 -7.00
N ALA A 77 -9.75 -20.06 -7.94
CA ALA A 77 -8.37 -20.41 -8.24
C ALA A 77 -7.49 -19.16 -8.46
N ALA A 78 -6.68 -18.85 -7.45
CA ALA A 78 -5.39 -18.18 -7.49
C ALA A 78 -5.25 -17.00 -8.47
N ALA A 79 -5.46 -15.77 -7.97
CA ALA A 79 -4.69 -14.64 -8.51
C ALA A 79 -3.22 -15.09 -8.58
N LYS A 80 -2.70 -15.23 -9.80
CA LYS A 80 -1.34 -15.73 -10.06
C LYS A 80 -0.33 -14.62 -9.87
N THR A 81 -0.81 -13.39 -10.00
CA THR A 81 -0.05 -12.17 -9.81
C THR A 81 -0.68 -11.35 -8.68
N TYR A 82 0.14 -10.50 -8.07
CA TYR A 82 -0.36 -9.58 -7.05
C TYR A 82 -1.32 -8.54 -7.64
N THR A 83 -1.13 -8.14 -8.90
CA THR A 83 -2.01 -7.20 -9.59
C THR A 83 -3.43 -7.72 -9.67
N GLU A 84 -3.61 -8.99 -10.09
CA GLU A 84 -4.94 -9.63 -10.12
C GLU A 84 -5.56 -9.72 -8.71
N PHE A 85 -4.74 -9.99 -7.69
CA PHE A 85 -5.20 -10.04 -6.30
C PHE A 85 -5.69 -8.67 -5.84
N LYS A 86 -4.92 -7.62 -6.12
CA LYS A 86 -5.23 -6.22 -5.79
C LYS A 86 -6.54 -5.78 -6.42
N GLU A 87 -6.67 -5.92 -7.74
CA GLU A 87 -7.89 -5.52 -8.47
C GLU A 87 -9.14 -6.24 -7.96
N ARG A 88 -9.04 -7.55 -7.68
CA ARG A 88 -10.15 -8.32 -7.13
C ARG A 88 -10.51 -7.90 -5.72
N ALA A 89 -9.51 -7.64 -4.87
CA ALA A 89 -9.71 -7.21 -3.49
C ALA A 89 -10.35 -5.82 -3.44
N GLU A 90 -9.88 -4.89 -4.27
CA GLU A 90 -10.49 -3.57 -4.45
C GLU A 90 -11.93 -3.70 -4.92
N LYS A 91 -12.19 -4.42 -6.01
CA LYS A 91 -13.56 -4.59 -6.52
C LYS A 91 -14.53 -5.21 -5.51
N ARG A 92 -14.04 -6.11 -4.65
CA ARG A 92 -14.87 -6.84 -3.70
C ARG A 92 -15.11 -6.05 -2.40
N PHE A 93 -14.11 -5.33 -1.92
CA PHE A 93 -14.12 -4.73 -0.59
C PHE A 93 -14.01 -3.20 -0.57
N ASP A 94 -13.56 -2.55 -1.66
CA ASP A 94 -13.71 -1.10 -1.85
C ASP A 94 -15.17 -0.79 -2.20
N THR A 95 -15.99 -0.75 -1.16
CA THR A 95 -17.42 -0.45 -1.26
C THR A 95 -17.70 1.04 -1.26
N GLU A 96 -16.68 1.90 -1.14
CA GLU A 96 -16.89 3.34 -1.05
C GLU A 96 -17.18 3.95 -2.44
N PRO A 97 -18.38 4.50 -2.65
CA PRO A 97 -18.71 5.16 -3.91
C PRO A 97 -17.76 6.32 -4.20
N GLU A 98 -17.43 6.53 -5.46
CA GLU A 98 -16.57 7.64 -5.90
C GLU A 98 -17.11 9.01 -5.44
N CYS A 99 -18.44 9.19 -5.46
CA CYS A 99 -19.08 10.41 -4.98
C CYS A 99 -18.82 10.70 -3.49
N GLU A 100 -18.72 9.65 -2.66
CA GLU A 100 -18.39 9.81 -1.24
C GLU A 100 -16.92 10.18 -1.04
N ARG A 101 -16.01 9.59 -1.83
CA ARG A 101 -14.58 9.97 -1.83
C ARG A 101 -14.39 11.43 -2.24
N LEU A 102 -15.04 11.86 -3.32
CA LEU A 102 -15.01 13.24 -3.79
C LEU A 102 -15.59 14.19 -2.74
N ARG A 103 -16.71 13.82 -2.11
CA ARG A 103 -17.33 14.59 -1.03
C ARG A 103 -16.38 14.76 0.16
N LYS A 104 -15.69 13.69 0.59
CA LYS A 104 -14.69 13.75 1.67
C LYS A 104 -13.53 14.69 1.34
N PHE A 105 -13.05 14.67 0.10
CA PHE A 105 -12.00 15.58 -0.35
C PHE A 105 -12.47 17.04 -0.36
N MET A 106 -13.63 17.33 -0.97
CA MET A 106 -14.17 18.69 -1.06
C MET A 106 -14.57 19.28 0.30
N CYS A 107 -15.00 18.44 1.23
CA CYS A 107 -15.39 18.86 2.58
C CYS A 107 -14.21 18.81 3.58
N ALA A 108 -12.99 18.49 3.15
CA ALA A 108 -11.84 18.44 4.04
C ALA A 108 -11.44 19.85 4.47
N SER A 109 -11.59 20.14 5.76
CA SER A 109 -11.08 21.35 6.40
C SER A 109 -9.99 21.02 7.43
N GLN A 110 -9.12 22.00 7.67
CA GLN A 110 -8.14 21.93 8.75
C GLN A 110 -8.89 21.97 10.08
N LYS A 111 -8.60 20.99 10.96
CA LYS A 111 -9.14 20.98 12.32
C LYS A 111 -8.27 21.86 13.22
N ASP A 112 -8.83 22.33 14.33
CA ASP A 112 -8.09 23.14 15.32
C ASP A 112 -6.88 22.41 15.93
N THR A 113 -6.89 21.08 15.89
CA THR A 113 -5.82 20.20 16.38
C THR A 113 -4.76 19.87 15.34
N ASP A 114 -4.99 20.20 14.06
CA ASP A 114 -4.09 19.85 12.96
C ASP A 114 -3.12 21.00 12.69
N ASP A 115 -1.81 20.70 12.64
CA ASP A 115 -0.86 21.62 12.02
C ASP A 115 -1.03 21.64 10.48
N VAL A 116 -0.45 22.65 9.84
CA VAL A 116 -0.59 22.87 8.39
C VAL A 116 -0.03 21.70 7.58
N GLN A 117 1.04 21.05 8.03
CA GLN A 117 1.68 19.95 7.32
C GLN A 117 0.83 18.68 7.41
N SER A 118 0.31 18.38 8.60
CA SER A 118 -0.61 17.28 8.86
C SER A 118 -1.91 17.43 8.06
N PHE A 119 -2.44 18.65 7.97
CA PHE A 119 -3.60 18.93 7.12
C PHE A 119 -3.29 18.78 5.63
N ALA A 120 -2.16 19.32 5.16
CA ALA A 120 -1.75 19.19 3.76
C ALA A 120 -1.55 17.71 3.36
N ALA A 121 -0.90 16.92 4.22
CA ALA A 121 -0.74 15.48 4.00
C ALA A 121 -2.09 14.76 3.88
N ARG A 122 -3.02 15.03 4.81
CA ARG A 122 -4.38 14.47 4.77
C ARG A 122 -5.15 14.88 3.51
N LEU A 123 -5.03 16.13 3.09
CA LEU A 123 -5.66 16.64 1.88
C LEU A 123 -5.09 15.96 0.62
N CYS A 124 -3.76 15.78 0.55
CA CYS A 124 -3.11 15.04 -0.52
C CYS A 124 -3.57 13.58 -0.59
N THR A 125 -3.67 12.89 0.56
CA THR A 125 -4.20 11.52 0.61
C THR A 125 -5.62 11.47 0.06
N LEU A 126 -6.51 12.35 0.55
CA LEU A 126 -7.90 12.40 0.08
C LEU A 126 -8.01 12.72 -1.41
N GLY A 127 -7.16 13.60 -1.94
CA GLY A 127 -7.12 13.93 -3.36
C GLY A 127 -6.70 12.75 -4.23
N ASN A 128 -5.67 12.01 -3.81
CA ASN A 128 -5.23 10.80 -4.52
C ASN A 128 -6.29 9.71 -4.52
N THR A 129 -7.01 9.54 -3.40
CA THR A 129 -8.12 8.57 -3.30
C THR A 129 -9.33 8.98 -4.14
N ALA A 130 -9.66 10.27 -4.19
CA ALA A 130 -10.80 10.78 -4.96
C ALA A 130 -10.55 10.80 -6.47
N MET A 131 -9.30 11.02 -6.92
CA MET A 131 -8.95 11.11 -8.34
C MET A 131 -8.28 9.85 -8.92
N GLY A 132 -8.31 8.72 -8.21
CA GLY A 132 -7.88 7.42 -8.74
C GLY A 132 -6.36 7.23 -8.89
N GLY A 133 -5.55 7.92 -8.08
CA GLY A 133 -4.12 7.69 -7.99
C GLY A 133 -3.32 8.02 -9.25
N CYS A 134 -2.95 9.29 -9.42
CA CYS A 134 -1.77 9.67 -10.21
C CYS A 134 -0.74 10.32 -9.28
N GLY A 135 0.17 9.51 -8.77
CA GLY A 135 1.30 9.89 -7.92
C GLY A 135 1.94 8.59 -7.48
N ASP A 136 2.93 8.06 -8.20
CA ASP A 136 4.28 8.62 -8.29
C ASP A 136 4.83 8.75 -9.72
N VAL A 137 4.30 9.68 -10.51
CA VAL A 137 5.15 10.32 -11.53
C VAL A 137 5.55 11.64 -10.91
N GLU A 138 6.75 11.69 -10.32
CA GLU A 138 7.41 12.97 -10.12
C GLU A 138 7.41 13.63 -11.51
N PRO A 139 6.62 14.70 -11.74
CA PRO A 139 6.54 15.26 -13.08
C PRO A 139 7.95 15.68 -13.45
N GLU A 140 8.48 15.24 -14.59
CA GLU A 140 9.83 15.59 -15.04
C GLU A 140 10.07 17.11 -14.96
N SER A 141 9.00 17.89 -15.07
CA SER A 141 8.94 19.33 -14.82
C SER A 141 9.47 19.79 -13.45
N LYS A 142 9.26 19.05 -12.35
CA LYS A 142 9.84 19.37 -11.03
C LYS A 142 11.36 19.16 -11.00
N ARG A 143 11.87 18.11 -11.66
CA ARG A 143 13.31 17.86 -11.78
C ARG A 143 14.00 18.91 -12.64
N GLU A 144 13.32 19.38 -13.68
CA GLU A 144 13.83 20.43 -14.57
C GLU A 144 13.85 21.81 -13.87
N ILE A 145 12.80 22.15 -13.13
CA ILE A 145 12.75 23.38 -12.32
C ILE A 145 13.82 23.37 -11.21
N CYS A 146 14.03 22.24 -10.53
CA CYS A 146 15.10 22.13 -9.53
C CYS A 146 16.50 22.25 -10.14
N ARG A 147 16.71 21.77 -11.37
CA ARG A 147 17.99 21.91 -12.08
C ARG A 147 18.25 23.38 -12.48
N GLU A 148 17.25 24.06 -13.04
CA GLU A 148 17.40 25.48 -13.44
C GLU A 148 17.67 26.40 -12.25
N LEU A 149 17.07 26.14 -11.09
CA LEU A 149 17.31 26.93 -9.87
C LEU A 149 18.71 26.74 -9.28
N LEU A 150 19.33 25.59 -9.49
CA LEU A 150 20.69 25.30 -9.04
C LEU A 150 21.75 25.86 -9.99
N ASP A 151 21.48 25.85 -11.30
CA ASP A 151 22.38 26.42 -12.31
C ASP A 151 22.38 27.97 -12.30
N GLY A 152 21.33 28.61 -11.77
CA GLY A 152 21.27 30.07 -11.59
C GLY A 152 22.00 30.62 -10.36
N GLN A 153 22.63 29.77 -9.54
CA GLN A 153 23.34 30.16 -8.31
C GLN A 153 24.88 29.98 -8.38
N LEU A 154 25.43 29.63 -9.54
CA LEU A 154 26.88 29.59 -9.83
C LEU A 154 27.28 30.72 -10.79
#